data_AF-A0A1V9KM46-F1
#
_entry.id   AF-A0A1V9KM46-F1
#
_cell.length_a   1.000
_cell.length_b   1.000
_cell.length_c   1.000
_cell.angle_alpha   90.00
_cell.angle_beta   90.00
_cell.angle_gamma   90.00
#
_symmetry.space_group_name_H-M   'P 1'
#
loop_
_entity.id
_entity.type
_entity.pdbx_description
1 polymer ?
#
loop_
_entity_poly.entity_id
_entity_poly.type
_entity_poly.pdbx_seq_one_letter_code
_entity_poly.pdbx_strand_id
1 'polypeptide(L)'
;MNEREYFAQFAKRTGMFIGRTSLTGVTAFMVGYDQAAQRHGGLGLFGWRDWLMTHYQVSANLIWEAQIRQIALPGREGTWDLTPEQEAHVLKVLFELFDKFLAERESVASGS
;
A
#
# COMPACT_ATOMS: atom_id res chain seq x y z
N MET A 1 -8.49 -5.62 -17.19
CA MET A 1 -8.33 -5.61 -15.72
C MET A 1 -7.92 -4.21 -15.34
N ASN A 2 -8.71 -3.53 -14.51
CA ASN A 2 -8.31 -2.24 -13.98
C ASN A 2 -7.26 -2.46 -12.86
N GLU A 3 -6.69 -1.36 -12.37
CA GLU A 3 -5.62 -1.43 -11.37
C GLU A 3 -6.10 -1.99 -10.03
N ARG A 4 -7.34 -1.65 -9.62
CA ARG A 4 -7.95 -2.17 -8.41
C ARG A 4 -8.12 -3.69 -8.45
N GLU A 5 -8.62 -4.23 -9.56
CA GLU A 5 -8.75 -5.66 -9.79
C GLU A 5 -7.37 -6.35 -9.77
N TYR A 6 -6.35 -5.73 -10.37
CA TYR A 6 -4.98 -6.25 -10.36
C TYR A 6 -4.43 -6.38 -8.93
N PHE A 7 -4.56 -5.33 -8.13
CA PHE A 7 -4.08 -5.35 -6.75
C PHE A 7 -4.92 -6.24 -5.82
N ALA A 8 -6.22 -6.39 -6.09
CA ALA A 8 -7.06 -7.37 -5.41
C ALA A 8 -6.58 -8.81 -5.69
N GLN A 9 -6.16 -9.12 -6.92
CA GLN A 9 -5.57 -10.41 -7.25
C GLN A 9 -4.20 -10.61 -6.59
N PHE A 10 -3.36 -9.58 -6.59
CA PHE A 10 -2.07 -9.60 -5.89
C PHE A 10 -2.25 -9.88 -4.41
N ALA A 11 -3.14 -9.14 -3.71
CA ALA A 11 -3.43 -9.34 -2.30
C ALA A 11 -3.88 -10.79 -2.01
N LYS A 12 -4.81 -11.32 -2.80
CA LYS A 12 -5.34 -12.69 -2.64
C LYS A 12 -4.28 -13.78 -2.84
N ARG A 13 -3.27 -13.54 -3.69
CA ARG A 13 -2.28 -14.54 -4.09
C ARG A 13 -0.85 -14.05 -3.91
N THR A 14 -0.59 -13.26 -2.87
CA THR A 14 0.70 -12.56 -2.67
C THR A 14 1.91 -13.47 -2.90
N GLY A 15 1.92 -14.67 -2.31
CA GLY A 15 3.01 -15.64 -2.47
C GLY A 15 3.25 -16.13 -3.92
N MET A 16 2.25 -16.10 -4.80
CA MET A 16 2.43 -16.42 -6.22
C MET A 16 3.25 -15.35 -6.96
N PHE A 17 3.12 -14.09 -6.55
CA PHE A 17 3.80 -12.97 -7.20
C PHE A 17 5.21 -12.76 -6.67
N ILE A 18 5.41 -12.95 -5.36
CA ILE A 18 6.69 -12.62 -4.68
C ILE A 18 7.37 -13.81 -4.00
N GLY A 19 6.85 -15.02 -4.16
CA GLY A 19 7.39 -16.27 -3.59
C GLY A 19 7.13 -16.40 -2.08
N ARG A 20 7.61 -15.44 -1.29
CA ARG A 20 7.43 -15.39 0.17
C ARG A 20 6.67 -14.13 0.56
N THR A 21 5.48 -14.31 1.12
CA THR A 21 4.70 -13.20 1.71
C THR A 21 5.46 -12.61 2.88
N SER A 22 5.78 -11.32 2.78
CA SER A 22 6.40 -10.49 3.82
C SER A 22 6.05 -9.04 3.53
N LEU A 23 6.09 -8.17 4.55
CA LEU A 23 5.83 -6.75 4.36
C LEU A 23 6.85 -6.14 3.41
N THR A 24 8.14 -6.44 3.62
CA THR A 24 9.23 -5.97 2.75
C THR A 24 9.05 -6.43 1.30
N GLY A 25 8.65 -7.68 1.07
CA GLY A 25 8.42 -8.18 -0.29
C GLY A 25 7.24 -7.51 -0.98
N VAL A 26 6.15 -7.25 -0.24
CA VAL A 26 4.98 -6.54 -0.75
C VAL A 26 5.30 -5.08 -1.06
N THR A 27 5.97 -4.36 -0.16
CA THR A 27 6.34 -2.96 -0.40
C THR A 27 7.33 -2.83 -1.55
N ALA A 28 8.31 -3.73 -1.65
CA ALA A 28 9.25 -3.75 -2.77
C ALA A 28 8.56 -3.99 -4.11
N PHE A 29 7.58 -4.90 -4.15
CA PHE A 29 6.76 -5.14 -5.34
C PHE A 29 5.97 -3.90 -5.75
N MET A 30 5.30 -3.23 -4.79
CA MET A 30 4.54 -2.00 -5.04
C MET A 30 5.43 -0.85 -5.54
N VAL A 31 6.63 -0.69 -4.96
CA VAL A 31 7.61 0.30 -5.44
C VAL A 31 8.11 -0.03 -6.85
N GLY A 32 8.34 -1.31 -7.16
CA GLY A 32 8.71 -1.74 -8.51
C GLY A 32 7.59 -1.49 -9.52
N TYR A 33 6.33 -1.74 -9.13
CA TYR A 33 5.15 -1.41 -9.92
C TYR A 33 5.06 0.09 -10.21
N ASP A 34 5.25 0.93 -9.19
CA ASP A 34 5.24 2.39 -9.33
C ASP A 34 6.31 2.88 -10.31
N GLN A 35 7.55 2.39 -10.16
CA GLN A 35 8.65 2.74 -11.07
C GLN A 35 8.38 2.30 -12.52
N ALA A 36 7.80 1.11 -12.71
CA ALA A 36 7.42 0.64 -14.04
C ALA A 36 6.31 1.51 -14.65
N ALA A 37 5.28 1.87 -13.86
CA ALA A 37 4.22 2.75 -14.31
C ALA A 37 4.78 4.12 -14.73
N GLN A 38 5.60 4.75 -13.89
CA GLN A 38 6.22 6.04 -14.20
C GLN A 38 7.08 5.99 -15.47
N ARG A 39 7.87 4.93 -15.65
CA ARG A 39 8.68 4.71 -16.87
C ARG A 39 7.84 4.67 -18.15
N HIS A 40 6.60 4.19 -18.05
CA HIS A 40 5.69 3.99 -19.19
C HIS A 40 4.55 5.02 -19.24
N GLY A 41 4.60 6.09 -18.45
CA GLY A 41 3.60 7.16 -18.44
C GLY A 41 2.28 6.83 -17.71
N GLY A 42 2.26 5.77 -16.92
CA GLY A 42 1.14 5.41 -16.05
C GLY A 42 1.15 6.15 -14.71
N LEU A 43 0.00 6.17 -14.02
CA LEU A 43 -0.16 6.85 -12.73
C LEU A 43 0.54 6.12 -11.57
N GLY A 44 0.60 4.79 -11.60
CA GLY A 44 1.20 4.01 -10.50
C GLY A 44 0.61 4.38 -9.14
N LEU A 45 1.49 4.67 -8.19
CA LEU A 45 1.13 5.09 -6.84
C LEU A 45 0.99 6.62 -6.69
N PHE A 46 0.85 7.37 -7.79
CA PHE A 46 0.67 8.82 -7.73
C PHE A 46 -0.53 9.19 -6.85
N GLY A 47 -0.29 10.07 -5.87
CA GLY A 47 -1.28 10.52 -4.90
C GLY A 47 -1.48 9.59 -3.69
N TRP A 48 -0.87 8.41 -3.65
CA TRP A 48 -1.07 7.43 -2.57
C TRP A 48 -0.67 7.97 -1.20
N ARG A 49 0.53 8.55 -1.10
CA ARG A 49 1.03 9.11 0.16
C ARG A 49 0.21 10.31 0.63
N ASP A 50 -0.17 11.17 -0.30
CA ASP A 50 -0.99 12.35 0.02
C ASP A 50 -2.39 11.96 0.48
N TRP A 51 -2.95 10.90 -0.12
CA TRP A 51 -4.19 10.30 0.33
C TRP A 51 -4.07 9.76 1.76
N LEU A 52 -2.99 9.04 2.11
CA LEU A 52 -2.76 8.58 3.48
C LEU A 52 -2.72 9.76 4.48
N MET A 53 -2.01 10.84 4.15
CA MET A 53 -1.91 12.03 5.01
C MET A 53 -3.22 12.80 5.12
N THR A 54 -4.07 12.73 4.11
CA THR A 54 -5.38 13.41 4.10
C THR A 54 -6.41 12.64 4.95
N HIS A 55 -6.35 11.31 4.96
CA HIS A 55 -7.35 10.47 5.62
C HIS A 55 -6.95 9.99 7.02
N TYR A 56 -5.67 10.02 7.37
CA TYR A 56 -5.16 9.49 8.63
C TYR A 56 -4.18 10.44 9.31
N GLN A 57 -4.17 10.42 10.64
CA GLN A 57 -3.20 11.17 11.44
C GLN A 57 -1.84 10.46 11.43
N VAL A 58 -1.06 10.71 10.37
CA VAL A 58 0.29 10.17 10.19
C VAL A 58 1.30 11.29 10.01
N SER A 59 2.57 10.99 10.29
CA SER A 59 3.62 12.00 10.19
C SER A 59 4.00 12.30 8.74
N ALA A 60 4.01 13.58 8.37
CA ALA A 60 4.30 14.04 7.02
C ALA A 60 5.79 13.98 6.64
N ASN A 61 6.69 13.67 7.58
CA ASN A 61 8.11 13.42 7.30
C ASN A 61 8.41 11.95 6.97
N LEU A 62 7.42 11.05 7.05
CA LEU A 62 7.58 9.63 6.78
C LEU A 62 7.28 9.27 5.33
N ILE A 63 7.95 8.22 4.84
CA ILE A 63 7.56 7.49 3.63
C ILE A 63 6.26 6.70 3.88
N TRP A 64 5.53 6.35 2.83
CA TRP A 64 4.21 5.74 2.96
C TRP A 64 4.28 4.38 3.68
N GLU A 65 5.36 3.61 3.52
CA GLU A 65 5.56 2.32 4.20
C GLU A 65 5.58 2.48 5.72
N ALA A 66 6.22 3.55 6.21
CA ALA A 66 6.26 3.87 7.63
C ALA A 66 4.92 4.44 8.12
N GLN A 67 4.20 5.21 7.29
CA GLN A 67 2.85 5.69 7.61
C GLN A 67 1.85 4.54 7.76
N ILE A 68 1.91 3.53 6.89
CA ILE A 68 1.07 2.33 7.01
C ILE A 68 1.31 1.59 8.34
N ARG A 69 2.57 1.50 8.78
CA ARG A 69 2.89 0.93 10.10
C ARG A 69 2.31 1.76 11.24
N GLN A 70 2.35 3.09 11.16
CA GLN A 70 1.72 3.96 12.17
C GLN A 70 0.21 3.77 12.24
N ILE A 71 -0.46 3.62 11.09
CA ILE A 71 -1.91 3.40 11.02
C ILE A 71 -2.27 2.02 11.58
N ALA A 72 -1.52 0.98 11.20
CA ALA A 72 -1.80 -0.39 11.61
C ALA A 72 -1.45 -0.69 13.08
N LEU A 73 -0.45 -0.01 13.63
CA LEU A 73 0.07 -0.27 14.98
C LEU A 73 0.15 1.04 15.80
N PRO A 74 -1.00 1.67 16.12
CA PRO A 74 -1.01 2.95 16.81
C PRO A 74 -0.43 2.82 18.22
N GLY A 75 0.39 3.79 18.62
CA GLY A 75 1.02 3.82 19.96
C GLY A 75 2.12 2.77 20.17
N ARG A 76 2.52 2.03 19.13
CA ARG A 76 3.67 1.12 19.23
C ARG A 76 4.96 1.91 19.35
N GLU A 77 5.61 1.77 20.49
CA GLU A 77 7.00 2.18 20.68
C GLU A 77 7.93 0.99 20.47
N GLY A 78 9.09 1.19 19.85
CA GLY A 78 10.12 0.15 19.72
C GLY A 78 10.67 -0.09 18.31
N THR A 79 11.36 -1.22 18.16
CA THR A 79 12.22 -1.56 17.01
C THR A 79 11.47 -1.78 15.70
N TRP A 80 12.21 -1.77 14.59
CA TRP A 80 11.69 -2.01 13.23
C TRP A 80 11.16 -3.43 12.98
N ASP A 81 11.50 -4.36 13.87
CA ASP A 81 11.11 -5.77 13.75
C ASP A 81 9.65 -5.96 14.13
N LEU A 82 8.91 -6.67 13.29
CA LEU A 82 7.50 -7.02 13.53
C LEU A 82 7.44 -8.49 13.96
N THR A 83 6.56 -8.81 14.91
CA THR A 83 6.17 -10.22 15.07
C THR A 83 5.42 -10.69 13.82
N PRO A 84 5.36 -12.00 13.53
CA PRO A 84 4.60 -12.50 12.38
C PRO A 84 3.13 -12.04 12.37
N GLU A 85 2.50 -11.93 13.53
CA GLU A 85 1.12 -11.47 13.68
C GLU A 85 0.98 -9.98 13.37
N GLN A 86 1.93 -9.18 13.84
CA GLN A 86 2.00 -7.75 13.51
C GLN A 86 2.25 -7.53 12.02
N GLU A 87 3.15 -8.30 11.42
CA GLU A 87 3.41 -8.21 9.97
C GLU A 87 2.16 -8.58 9.16
N ALA A 88 1.48 -9.66 9.53
CA ALA A 88 0.21 -10.05 8.90
C ALA A 88 -0.87 -8.97 9.07
N HIS A 89 -0.95 -8.33 10.24
CA HIS A 89 -1.88 -7.24 10.49
C HIS A 89 -1.55 -6.00 9.63
N VAL A 90 -0.29 -5.60 9.56
CA VAL A 90 0.15 -4.47 8.74
C VAL A 90 -0.13 -4.73 7.26
N LEU A 91 0.12 -5.95 6.77
CA LEU A 91 -0.21 -6.34 5.40
C LEU A 91 -1.71 -6.27 5.11
N LYS A 92 -2.55 -6.72 6.04
CA LYS A 92 -4.01 -6.60 5.91
C LYS A 92 -4.43 -5.14 5.79
N VAL A 93 -3.95 -4.29 6.70
CA VAL A 93 -4.26 -2.85 6.70
C VAL A 93 -3.75 -2.19 5.41
N LEU A 94 -2.53 -2.52 4.96
CA LEU A 94 -1.97 -2.03 3.70
C LEU A 94 -2.92 -2.30 2.52
N PHE A 95 -3.36 -3.55 2.34
CA PHE A 95 -4.24 -3.90 1.22
C PHE A 95 -5.62 -3.26 1.33
N GLU A 96 -6.19 -3.16 2.53
CA GLU A 96 -7.48 -2.49 2.74
C GLU A 96 -7.43 -0.99 2.44
N LEU A 97 -6.38 -0.31 2.88
CA LEU A 97 -6.17 1.12 2.60
C LEU A 97 -5.94 1.36 1.11
N PHE A 98 -5.16 0.48 0.47
CA PHE A 98 -4.85 0.61 -0.94
C PHE A 98 -6.08 0.35 -1.82
N ASP A 99 -6.92 -0.62 -1.49
CA ASP A 99 -8.21 -0.82 -2.18
C ASP A 99 -9.11 0.42 -2.09
N LYS A 100 -9.21 1.04 -0.91
CA LYS A 100 -9.98 2.29 -0.72
C LYS A 100 -9.45 3.43 -1.59
N PHE A 101 -8.14 3.64 -1.59
CA PHE A 101 -7.50 4.66 -2.43
C PHE A 101 -7.81 4.45 -3.92
N LEU A 102 -7.68 3.21 -4.41
CA LEU A 102 -7.97 2.90 -5.81
C LEU A 102 -9.46 3.09 -6.13
N ALA A 103 -10.36 2.70 -5.23
CA ALA A 103 -11.80 2.91 -5.41
C ALA A 103 -12.16 4.40 -5.51
N GLU A 104 -11.59 5.25 -4.65
CA GLU A 104 -11.80 6.69 -4.68
C GLU A 104 -11.22 7.30 -5.97
N ARG A 105 -10.03 6.86 -6.39
CA ARG A 105 -9.39 7.32 -7.63
C ARG A 105 -10.23 6.98 -8.87
N GLU A 106 -10.77 5.77 -8.94
CA GLU A 106 -11.69 5.35 -10.01
C GLU A 106 -12.98 6.20 -10.03
N SER A 107 -13.50 6.57 -8.85
CA SER A 107 -14.72 7.39 -8.74
C SER A 107 -14.52 8.81 -9.29
N VAL A 108 -13.38 9.42 -9.03
CA VAL A 108 -13.04 10.77 -9.53
C VAL A 108 -12.83 10.75 -11.05
N ALA A 109 -12.13 9.72 -11.56
CA ALA A 109 -11.91 9.56 -12.99
C ALA A 109 -13.21 9.32 -13.79
N SER A 110 -14.22 8.69 -13.18
CA SER A 110 -15.50 8.41 -13.84
C SER A 110 -16.50 9.57 -13.81
N GLY A 111 -16.23 10.58 -12.98
CA GLY A 111 -17.06 11.79 -12.84
C GLY A 111 -16.51 13.02 -13.58
N SER A 112 -15.44 12.87 -14.36
CA SER A 112 -14.79 13.93 -15.13
C SER A 112 -15.16 13.90 -16.61
#